data_AF-A0A1Z8RNQ5-F1
#
_entry.id   AF-A0A1Z8RNQ5-F1
#
_cell.length_a   1.000
_cell.length_b   1.000
_cell.length_c   1.000
_cell.angle_alpha   90.00
_cell.angle_beta   90.00
_cell.angle_gamma   90.00
#
_symmetry.space_group_name_H-M   'P 1'
#
loop_
_entity.id
_entity.type
_entity.pdbx_description
1 polymer ?
#
loop_
_entity_poly.entity_id
_entity_poly.type
_entity_poly.pdbx_seq_one_letter_code
_entity_poly.pdbx_strand_id
1 'polypeptide(L)'
;MENFVSCPVCFWLEQKAGVEFPSIPGFNLNTNTDILLKRDFDAYRGADVAQTHPLLTENNLAHIFPFDHPDLDKWTDSMRFGASGNHFNTIHEESNILFGGGLDDCYENRETGELHIVDYKSTAQLASEENIKTLDESFLLPPKNLREPDYKAAYRRQMDMYQWIMRRKMPDKKVSDIGYFVYVDGQHHGLKGMIDIANPSKANMEFNVAVIPYKADDSWVEQALVDAKRLLLSEECPSLMHSTSDKVQFILDVKKALGWSTLQEMQQQQQ
;
A
#
# COMPACT_ATOMS: atom_id res chain seq x y z
N MET A 1 5.96 -8.76 2.39
CA MET A 1 4.76 -9.53 2.76
C MET A 1 3.68 -9.47 1.71
N GLU A 2 3.34 -8.30 1.15
CA GLU A 2 2.36 -8.19 0.05
C GLU A 2 2.64 -9.16 -1.12
N ASN A 3 3.89 -9.27 -1.58
CA ASN A 3 4.24 -10.25 -2.62
C ASN A 3 4.02 -11.71 -2.19
N PHE A 4 4.21 -12.04 -0.90
CA PHE A 4 3.92 -13.38 -0.39
C PHE A 4 2.42 -13.66 -0.42
N VAL A 5 1.59 -12.74 0.08
CA VAL A 5 0.14 -12.92 0.11
C VAL A 5 -0.47 -12.96 -1.29
N SER A 6 0.03 -12.13 -2.20
CA SER A 6 -0.45 -12.10 -3.59
C SER A 6 0.05 -13.27 -4.43
N CYS A 7 1.29 -13.72 -4.23
CA CYS A 7 1.89 -14.82 -4.98
C CYS A 7 3.04 -15.48 -4.20
N PRO A 8 2.78 -16.56 -3.43
CA PRO A 8 3.82 -17.26 -2.68
C PRO A 8 4.97 -17.77 -3.56
N VAL A 9 4.65 -18.22 -4.78
CA VAL A 9 5.64 -18.62 -5.80
C VAL A 9 6.58 -17.46 -6.15
N CYS A 10 6.01 -16.29 -6.47
CA CYS A 10 6.77 -15.10 -6.85
C CYS A 10 7.65 -14.63 -5.69
N PHE A 11 7.11 -14.67 -4.47
CA PHE A 11 7.86 -14.38 -3.26
C PHE A 11 9.03 -15.33 -3.05
N TRP A 12 8.84 -16.65 -3.20
CA TRP A 12 9.93 -17.62 -3.10
C TRP A 12 11.00 -17.40 -4.18
N LEU A 13 10.58 -17.14 -5.43
CA LEU A 13 11.49 -16.89 -6.55
C LEU A 13 12.34 -15.63 -6.31
N GLU A 14 11.74 -14.53 -5.84
CA GLU A 14 12.47 -13.30 -5.53
C GLU A 14 13.39 -13.47 -4.33
N GLN A 15 12.85 -13.94 -3.20
CA GLN A 15 13.54 -13.89 -1.91
C GLN A 15 14.52 -15.04 -1.68
N LYS A 16 14.23 -16.24 -2.21
CA LYS A 16 15.12 -17.42 -2.08
C LYS A 16 15.93 -17.68 -3.34
N ALA A 17 15.30 -17.65 -4.52
CA ALA A 17 15.98 -18.00 -5.77
C ALA A 17 16.71 -16.82 -6.45
N GLY A 18 16.54 -15.59 -5.95
CA GLY A 18 17.22 -14.41 -6.48
C GLY A 18 16.73 -13.98 -7.87
N VAL A 19 15.49 -14.33 -8.24
CA VAL A 19 14.89 -13.87 -9.50
C VAL A 19 14.50 -12.39 -9.38
N GLU A 20 15.11 -11.56 -10.23
CA GLU A 20 14.73 -10.15 -10.36
C GLU A 20 13.65 -10.01 -11.43
N PHE A 21 12.43 -9.67 -11.01
CA PHE A 21 11.36 -9.33 -11.95
C PHE A 21 11.52 -7.88 -12.44
N PRO A 22 11.29 -7.59 -13.73
CA PRO A 22 11.34 -6.23 -14.25
C PRO A 22 10.40 -5.30 -13.47
N SER A 23 10.91 -4.15 -13.06
CA SER A 23 10.12 -3.08 -12.44
C SER A 23 9.39 -2.25 -13.51
N ILE A 24 8.22 -1.73 -13.17
CA ILE A 24 7.55 -0.70 -13.96
C ILE A 24 8.10 0.70 -13.59
N PRO A 25 8.05 1.68 -14.50
CA PRO A 25 8.35 3.07 -14.17
C PRO A 25 7.49 3.56 -13.00
N GLY A 26 8.07 4.40 -12.14
CA GLY A 26 7.37 4.97 -11.00
C GLY A 26 6.21 5.89 -11.38
N PHE A 27 5.25 6.03 -10.48
CA PHE A 27 4.09 6.89 -10.62
C PHE A 27 4.36 8.29 -10.04
N ASN A 28 5.24 9.06 -10.69
CA ASN A 28 5.76 10.33 -10.14
C ASN A 28 4.67 11.39 -9.87
N LEU A 29 3.56 11.39 -10.62
CA LEU A 29 2.43 12.28 -10.34
C LEU A 29 1.75 11.91 -9.02
N ASN A 30 1.55 10.61 -8.78
CA ASN A 30 0.99 10.11 -7.53
C ASN A 30 1.93 10.41 -6.36
N THR A 31 3.24 10.24 -6.54
CA THR A 31 4.25 10.64 -5.56
C THR A 31 4.18 12.15 -5.26
N ASN A 32 3.98 12.99 -6.28
CA ASN A 32 3.86 14.43 -6.05
C ASN A 32 2.58 14.81 -5.30
N THR A 33 1.44 14.16 -5.58
CA THR A 33 0.22 14.37 -4.80
C THR A 33 0.39 13.96 -3.34
N ASP A 34 1.08 12.85 -3.08
CA ASP A 34 1.40 12.38 -1.73
C ASP A 34 2.27 13.41 -0.96
N ILE A 35 3.33 13.93 -1.60
CA ILE A 35 4.19 14.98 -1.01
C ILE A 35 3.39 16.23 -0.65
N LEU A 36 2.45 16.65 -1.51
CA LEU A 36 1.64 17.84 -1.26
C LEU A 36 0.64 17.62 -0.12
N LEU A 37 -0.03 16.46 -0.09
CA LEU A 37 -0.94 16.11 1.01
C LEU A 37 -0.21 16.05 2.35
N LYS A 38 0.98 15.44 2.41
CA LYS A 38 1.83 15.44 3.61
C LYS A 38 2.09 16.86 4.11
N ARG A 39 2.45 17.79 3.21
CA ARG A 39 2.69 19.19 3.57
C ARG A 39 1.43 19.92 4.04
N ASP A 40 0.28 19.65 3.41
CA ASP A 40 -1.00 20.23 3.81
C ASP A 40 -1.34 19.83 5.25
N PHE A 41 -1.19 18.55 5.60
CA PHE A 41 -1.47 18.06 6.96
C PHE A 41 -0.38 18.42 7.98
N ASP A 42 0.90 18.45 7.59
CA ASP A 42 1.99 18.86 8.50
C ASP A 42 1.80 20.29 9.04
N ALA A 43 1.15 21.18 8.28
CA ALA A 43 0.81 22.52 8.75
C ALA A 43 -0.16 22.53 9.97
N TYR A 44 -0.80 21.41 10.27
CA TYR A 44 -1.73 21.23 11.39
C TYR A 44 -1.19 20.29 12.48
N ARG A 45 0.10 19.91 12.40
CA ARG A 45 0.77 19.09 13.42
C ARG A 45 1.29 19.96 14.56
N GLY A 46 1.25 19.45 15.78
CA GLY A 46 1.75 20.13 16.98
C GLY A 46 0.68 20.40 18.04
N ALA A 47 1.09 20.36 19.31
CA ALA A 47 0.16 20.44 20.45
C ALA A 47 -0.52 21.81 20.62
N ASP A 48 0.08 22.87 20.09
CA ASP A 48 -0.42 24.25 20.13
C ASP A 48 -1.41 24.58 19.00
N VAL A 49 -1.55 23.69 18.01
CA VAL A 49 -2.52 23.84 16.91
C VAL A 49 -3.95 23.70 17.46
N ALA A 50 -4.74 24.77 17.35
CA ALA A 50 -6.08 24.85 17.91
C ALA A 50 -7.18 24.22 17.04
N GLN A 51 -6.97 24.08 15.73
CA GLN A 51 -7.95 23.56 14.77
C GLN A 51 -7.28 22.57 13.83
N THR A 52 -7.97 21.48 13.50
CA THR A 52 -7.45 20.50 12.54
C THR A 52 -7.61 20.99 11.10
N HIS A 53 -7.12 20.20 10.15
CA HIS A 53 -7.24 20.48 8.72
C HIS A 53 -8.73 20.66 8.30
N PRO A 54 -9.09 21.67 7.48
CA PRO A 54 -10.45 21.92 7.04
C PRO A 54 -11.16 20.70 6.44
N LEU A 55 -10.44 19.91 5.63
CA LEU A 55 -10.95 18.63 5.08
C LEU A 55 -11.45 17.68 6.19
N LEU A 56 -10.75 17.55 7.31
CA LEU A 56 -11.19 16.69 8.41
C LEU A 56 -12.43 17.28 9.10
N THR A 57 -12.47 18.61 9.27
CA THR A 57 -13.62 19.29 9.85
C THR A 57 -14.89 19.09 9.01
N GLU A 58 -14.80 19.23 7.69
CA GLU A 58 -15.91 18.99 6.75
C GLU A 58 -16.40 17.52 6.78
N ASN A 59 -15.52 16.59 7.15
CA ASN A 59 -15.84 15.16 7.30
C ASN A 59 -16.25 14.77 8.73
N ASN A 60 -16.62 15.72 9.59
CA ASN A 60 -16.99 15.49 11.00
C ASN A 60 -15.87 14.87 11.86
N LEU A 61 -14.61 15.10 11.49
CA LEU A 61 -13.40 14.63 12.16
C LEU A 61 -12.61 15.78 12.79
N ALA A 62 -13.31 16.83 13.26
CA ALA A 62 -12.67 18.03 13.83
C ALA A 62 -11.79 17.76 15.08
N HIS A 63 -11.96 16.58 15.71
CA HIS A 63 -11.19 16.10 16.85
C HIS A 63 -9.96 15.25 16.48
N ILE A 64 -9.78 14.93 15.19
CA ILE A 64 -8.65 14.16 14.66
C ILE A 64 -7.57 15.13 14.20
N PHE A 65 -6.32 14.94 14.61
CA PHE A 65 -5.19 15.80 14.27
C PHE A 65 -3.99 14.97 13.82
N PRO A 66 -3.11 15.49 12.95
CA PRO A 66 -1.83 14.84 12.66
C PRO A 66 -1.04 14.57 13.96
N PHE A 67 -0.63 13.32 14.17
CA PHE A 67 0.03 12.88 15.40
C PHE A 67 1.48 13.35 15.42
N ASP A 68 1.91 13.98 16.51
CA ASP A 68 3.29 14.43 16.65
C ASP A 68 4.13 13.40 17.39
N HIS A 69 5.24 12.97 16.78
CA HIS A 69 6.15 12.00 17.37
C HIS A 69 7.61 12.26 16.93
N PRO A 70 8.61 12.21 17.85
CA PRO A 70 10.01 12.49 17.52
C PRO A 70 10.64 11.59 16.45
N ASP A 71 10.10 10.38 16.26
CA ASP A 71 10.56 9.43 15.25
C ASP A 71 9.69 9.40 13.98
N LEU A 72 8.69 10.28 13.83
CA LEU A 72 7.78 10.25 12.68
C LEU A 72 8.51 10.35 11.33
N ASP A 73 9.55 11.19 11.23
CA ASP A 73 10.40 11.28 10.02
C ASP A 73 11.06 9.95 9.65
N LYS A 74 11.40 9.12 10.64
CA LYS A 74 11.95 7.78 10.40
C LYS A 74 10.85 6.78 10.08
N TRP A 75 9.62 7.03 10.54
CA TRP A 75 8.49 6.18 10.21
C TRP A 75 8.09 6.33 8.75
N THR A 76 8.24 7.54 8.21
CA THR A 76 7.93 7.87 6.81
C THR A 76 9.08 7.57 5.84
N ASP A 77 10.33 7.42 6.33
CA ASP A 77 11.51 7.06 5.51
C ASP A 77 11.50 5.57 5.10
N SER A 78 10.74 5.27 4.04
CA SER A 78 10.69 3.94 3.42
C SER A 78 12.04 3.49 2.83
N MET A 79 12.89 4.42 2.39
CA MET A 79 14.16 4.11 1.71
C MET A 79 15.21 3.55 2.67
N ARG A 80 15.07 3.83 3.97
CA ARG A 80 15.94 3.33 5.03
C ARG A 80 15.23 2.35 5.96
N PHE A 81 14.25 1.62 5.42
CA PHE A 81 13.57 0.55 6.15
C PHE A 81 14.58 -0.36 6.87
N GLY A 82 14.34 -0.58 8.17
CA GLY A 82 15.17 -1.44 9.00
C GLY A 82 16.53 -0.88 9.41
N ALA A 83 16.89 0.36 9.04
CA ALA A 83 18.17 0.96 9.43
C ALA A 83 18.29 1.19 10.96
N SER A 84 17.17 1.26 11.67
CA SER A 84 17.11 1.23 13.13
C SER A 84 15.73 0.78 13.63
N GLY A 85 15.64 0.42 14.92
CA GLY A 85 14.36 0.13 15.58
C GLY A 85 13.43 1.34 15.68
N ASN A 86 13.91 2.56 15.40
CA ASN A 86 13.09 3.76 15.38
C ASN A 86 12.35 3.97 14.05
N HIS A 87 12.72 3.28 12.96
CA HIS A 87 11.93 3.31 11.72
C HIS A 87 10.63 2.51 11.89
N PHE A 88 9.69 2.60 10.94
CA PHE A 88 8.39 1.92 11.03
C PHE A 88 8.52 0.41 10.79
N ASN A 89 9.03 -0.29 11.80
CA ASN A 89 9.28 -1.72 11.81
C ASN A 89 9.13 -2.32 13.22
N THR A 90 9.00 -3.63 13.26
CA THR A 90 8.98 -4.46 14.46
C THR A 90 9.50 -5.86 14.12
N ILE A 91 10.07 -6.56 15.10
CA ILE A 91 10.49 -7.95 14.94
C ILE A 91 9.31 -8.84 15.34
N HIS A 92 8.99 -9.81 14.49
CA HIS A 92 8.08 -10.91 14.83
C HIS A 92 8.90 -12.13 15.25
N GLU A 93 9.04 -12.30 16.57
CA GLU A 93 9.96 -13.23 17.23
C GLU A 93 9.80 -14.68 16.72
N GLU A 94 8.56 -15.14 16.58
CA GLU A 94 8.18 -16.50 16.17
C GLU A 94 8.71 -16.85 14.78
N SER A 95 8.75 -15.86 13.89
CA SER A 95 9.25 -16.01 12.52
C SER A 95 10.71 -15.56 12.35
N ASN A 96 11.24 -14.83 13.33
CA ASN A 96 12.48 -14.07 13.25
C ASN A 96 12.57 -13.24 11.95
N ILE A 97 11.50 -12.50 11.66
CA ILE A 97 11.40 -11.56 10.53
C ILE A 97 11.32 -10.15 11.08
N LEU A 98 12.21 -9.26 10.60
CA LEU A 98 12.03 -7.82 10.74
C LEU A 98 10.98 -7.36 9.74
N PHE A 99 9.84 -6.91 10.23
CA PHE A 99 8.68 -6.56 9.41
C PHE A 99 8.36 -5.07 9.53
N GLY A 100 8.07 -4.43 8.40
CA GLY A 100 7.66 -3.02 8.37
C GLY A 100 7.66 -2.41 6.98
N GLY A 101 7.70 -1.08 6.93
CA GLY A 101 7.65 -0.29 5.70
C GLY A 101 7.88 1.19 5.95
N GLY A 102 7.34 2.04 5.09
CA GLY A 102 7.26 3.49 5.30
C GLY A 102 5.80 3.91 5.42
N LEU A 103 5.47 4.52 6.54
CA LEU A 103 4.17 5.10 6.83
C LEU A 103 3.98 6.38 6.00
N ASP A 104 2.76 6.68 5.55
CA ASP A 104 2.47 7.99 4.99
C ASP A 104 2.21 9.00 6.11
N ASP A 105 1.27 8.70 7.00
CA ASP A 105 1.03 9.48 8.22
C ASP A 105 0.27 8.66 9.29
N CYS A 106 0.16 9.22 10.48
CA CYS A 106 -0.78 8.76 11.49
C CYS A 106 -1.40 9.96 12.18
N TYR A 107 -2.70 9.88 12.43
CA TYR A 107 -3.45 10.92 13.14
C TYR A 107 -3.80 10.44 14.54
N GLU A 108 -4.05 11.38 15.44
CA GLU A 108 -4.50 11.16 16.79
C GLU A 108 -5.89 11.78 16.98
N ASN A 109 -6.81 11.00 17.53
CA ASN A 109 -8.01 11.54 18.13
C ASN A 109 -7.63 12.23 19.44
N ARG A 110 -7.68 13.58 19.50
CA ARG A 110 -7.28 14.32 20.70
C ARG A 110 -8.25 14.20 21.87
N GLU A 111 -9.48 13.74 21.63
CA GLU A 111 -10.45 13.49 22.70
C GLU A 111 -10.18 12.17 23.42
N THR A 112 -9.64 11.17 22.71
CA THR A 112 -9.44 9.81 23.24
C THR A 112 -7.98 9.38 23.35
N GLY A 113 -7.07 10.07 22.66
CA GLY A 113 -5.66 9.67 22.48
C GLY A 113 -5.45 8.48 21.54
N GLU A 114 -6.49 8.02 20.84
CA GLU A 114 -6.42 6.88 19.92
C GLU A 114 -5.74 7.29 18.60
N LEU A 115 -4.84 6.44 18.10
CA LEU A 115 -4.13 6.64 16.84
C LEU A 115 -4.89 5.99 15.67
N HIS A 116 -4.94 6.69 14.55
CA HIS A 116 -5.49 6.24 13.28
C HIS A 116 -4.38 6.26 12.23
N ILE A 117 -4.16 5.13 11.54
CA ILE A 117 -3.22 5.08 10.42
C ILE A 117 -3.81 5.79 9.22
N VAL A 118 -2.99 6.58 8.53
CA VAL A 118 -3.39 7.35 7.36
C VAL A 118 -2.50 7.00 6.19
N ASP A 119 -3.12 6.87 5.03
CA ASP A 119 -2.46 6.50 3.79
C ASP A 119 -2.97 7.41 2.67
N TYR A 120 -2.04 8.10 1.99
CA TYR A 120 -2.36 9.06 0.95
C TYR A 120 -2.39 8.34 -0.39
N LYS A 121 -3.50 8.44 -1.11
CA LYS A 121 -3.67 7.75 -2.39
C LYS A 121 -4.20 8.70 -3.45
N SER A 122 -3.83 8.42 -4.69
CA SER A 122 -4.29 9.19 -5.84
C SER A 122 -4.64 8.30 -7.01
N THR A 123 -5.59 8.75 -7.82
CA THR A 123 -6.06 8.05 -9.02
C THR A 123 -6.58 9.04 -10.04
N ALA A 124 -6.92 8.55 -11.24
CA ALA A 124 -7.87 9.18 -12.14
C ALA A 124 -8.86 8.10 -12.59
N GLN A 125 -10.15 8.28 -12.32
CA GLN A 125 -11.16 7.29 -12.68
C GLN A 125 -11.50 7.32 -14.17
N LEU A 126 -10.80 6.52 -14.98
CA LEU A 126 -10.96 6.49 -16.46
C LEU A 126 -12.23 5.78 -16.97
N ALA A 127 -13.18 5.46 -16.09
CA ALA A 127 -14.48 4.92 -16.49
C ALA A 127 -15.31 6.00 -17.20
N SER A 128 -16.37 5.61 -17.93
CA SER A 128 -17.34 6.59 -18.45
C SER A 128 -18.01 7.34 -17.29
N GLU A 129 -18.51 8.54 -17.58
CA GLU A 129 -19.08 9.46 -16.57
C GLU A 129 -20.17 8.79 -15.72
N GLU A 130 -21.04 7.99 -16.34
CA GLU A 130 -22.10 7.25 -15.64
C GLU A 130 -21.61 6.08 -14.76
N ASN A 131 -20.33 5.70 -14.89
CA ASN A 131 -19.69 4.59 -14.16
C ASN A 131 -18.60 5.06 -13.19
N ILE A 132 -18.44 6.37 -12.99
CA ILE A 132 -17.55 6.92 -11.97
C ILE A 132 -18.03 6.49 -10.59
N LYS A 133 -17.12 5.94 -9.78
CA LYS A 133 -17.41 5.52 -8.42
C LYS A 133 -17.25 6.70 -7.48
N THR A 134 -18.17 6.82 -6.54
CA THR A 134 -18.04 7.76 -5.42
C THR A 134 -16.81 7.38 -4.58
N LEU A 135 -16.07 8.40 -4.12
CA LEU A 135 -14.93 8.22 -3.21
C LEU A 135 -15.43 8.08 -1.77
N ASP A 136 -16.07 6.94 -1.48
CA ASP A 136 -16.50 6.54 -0.14
C ASP A 136 -15.99 5.12 0.18
N GLU A 137 -16.46 4.52 1.27
CA GLU A 137 -16.04 3.16 1.68
C GLU A 137 -16.22 2.12 0.57
N SER A 138 -17.26 2.28 -0.27
CA SER A 138 -17.52 1.37 -1.39
C SER A 138 -16.43 1.41 -2.46
N PHE A 139 -15.67 2.51 -2.54
CA PHE A 139 -14.55 2.65 -3.45
C PHE A 139 -13.43 1.65 -3.17
N LEU A 140 -13.25 1.28 -1.90
CA LEU A 140 -12.20 0.39 -1.42
C LEU A 140 -12.62 -1.08 -1.41
N LEU A 141 -13.92 -1.37 -1.53
CA LEU A 141 -14.43 -2.74 -1.45
C LEU A 141 -13.89 -3.63 -2.59
N PRO A 142 -13.77 -4.94 -2.35
CA PRO A 142 -13.48 -5.90 -3.42
C PRO A 142 -14.48 -5.78 -4.58
N PRO A 143 -14.07 -6.09 -5.82
CA PRO A 143 -14.97 -6.08 -6.95
C PRO A 143 -16.10 -7.10 -6.74
N LYS A 144 -17.31 -6.74 -7.18
CA LYS A 144 -18.48 -7.65 -7.09
C LYS A 144 -18.30 -8.89 -7.95
N ASN A 145 -17.62 -8.75 -9.08
CA ASN A 145 -17.25 -9.85 -9.94
C ASN A 145 -15.84 -10.32 -9.58
N LEU A 146 -15.73 -11.52 -9.03
CA LEU A 146 -14.44 -12.10 -8.59
C LEU A 146 -13.45 -12.35 -9.75
N ARG A 147 -13.88 -12.21 -11.01
CA ARG A 147 -13.00 -12.25 -12.18
C ARG A 147 -12.33 -10.91 -12.49
N GLU A 148 -12.83 -9.82 -11.91
CA GLU A 148 -12.20 -8.51 -12.07
C GLU A 148 -10.97 -8.41 -11.16
N PRO A 149 -9.84 -7.85 -11.65
CA PRO A 149 -8.67 -7.63 -10.83
C PRO A 149 -8.97 -6.69 -9.66
N ASP A 150 -8.71 -7.16 -8.43
CA ASP A 150 -8.81 -6.35 -7.22
C ASP A 150 -7.49 -5.63 -6.94
N TYR A 151 -7.20 -4.59 -7.72
CA TYR A 151 -5.97 -3.80 -7.56
C TYR A 151 -5.89 -3.07 -6.21
N LYS A 152 -7.02 -2.89 -5.51
CA LYS A 152 -7.08 -2.24 -4.19
C LYS A 152 -6.85 -3.19 -3.02
N ALA A 153 -6.78 -4.50 -3.27
CA ALA A 153 -6.50 -5.48 -2.23
C ALA A 153 -5.16 -5.23 -1.54
N ALA A 154 -4.16 -4.75 -2.29
CA ALA A 154 -2.86 -4.38 -1.73
C ALA A 154 -2.97 -3.16 -0.78
N TYR A 155 -3.84 -2.19 -1.07
CA TYR A 155 -4.03 -1.02 -0.20
C TYR A 155 -4.69 -1.41 1.12
N ARG A 156 -5.72 -2.26 1.06
CA ARG A 156 -6.38 -2.79 2.26
C ARG A 156 -5.40 -3.57 3.14
N ARG A 157 -4.64 -4.50 2.55
CA ARG A 157 -3.60 -5.23 3.28
C ARG A 157 -2.50 -4.33 3.82
N GLN A 158 -2.10 -3.28 3.09
CA GLN A 158 -1.13 -2.30 3.56
C GLN A 158 -1.61 -1.64 4.85
N MET A 159 -2.87 -1.17 4.89
CA MET A 159 -3.47 -0.58 6.07
C MET A 159 -3.52 -1.57 7.25
N ASP A 160 -3.93 -2.83 7.01
CA ASP A 160 -3.93 -3.89 8.02
C ASP A 160 -2.53 -4.09 8.62
N MET A 161 -1.52 -4.27 7.76
CA MET A 161 -0.12 -4.45 8.17
C MET A 161 0.40 -3.24 8.95
N TYR A 162 0.05 -2.02 8.56
CA TYR A 162 0.52 -0.80 9.23
C TYR A 162 -0.09 -0.65 10.61
N GLN A 163 -1.37 -0.95 10.80
CA GLN A 163 -1.96 -0.95 12.15
C GLN A 163 -1.31 -2.02 13.04
N TRP A 164 -1.05 -3.22 12.50
CA TRP A 164 -0.34 -4.28 13.23
C TRP A 164 1.05 -3.81 13.71
N ILE A 165 1.82 -3.16 12.84
CA ILE A 165 3.13 -2.59 13.19
C ILE A 165 2.97 -1.51 14.26
N MET A 166 2.02 -0.58 14.10
CA MET A 166 1.83 0.52 15.04
C MET A 166 1.42 0.04 16.43
N ARG A 167 0.53 -0.97 16.53
CA ARG A 167 0.14 -1.60 17.81
C ARG A 167 1.35 -2.13 18.58
N ARG A 168 2.34 -2.68 17.87
CA ARG A 168 3.58 -3.20 18.47
C ARG A 168 4.61 -2.11 18.75
N LYS A 169 4.62 -1.05 17.93
CA LYS A 169 5.57 0.06 18.03
C LYS A 169 5.21 1.05 19.14
N MET A 170 3.92 1.24 19.40
CA MET A 170 3.39 2.17 20.39
C MET A 170 2.47 1.42 21.38
N PRO A 171 3.01 0.49 22.19
CA PRO A 171 2.19 -0.35 23.09
C PRO A 171 1.40 0.45 24.13
N ASP A 172 1.84 1.67 24.45
CA ASP A 172 1.18 2.57 25.40
C ASP A 172 0.07 3.43 24.77
N LYS A 173 -0.12 3.35 23.45
CA LYS A 173 -1.19 4.04 22.72
C LYS A 173 -2.20 3.03 22.18
N LYS A 174 -3.48 3.38 22.28
CA LYS A 174 -4.53 2.65 21.58
C LYS A 174 -4.45 2.97 20.09
N VAL A 175 -4.42 1.96 19.24
CA VAL A 175 -4.54 2.10 17.79
C VAL A 175 -5.94 1.68 17.39
N SER A 176 -6.65 2.56 16.68
CA SER A 176 -8.00 2.31 16.17
C SER A 176 -7.97 1.25 15.09
N ASP A 177 -9.03 0.43 15.01
CA ASP A 177 -9.26 -0.44 13.85
C ASP A 177 -9.61 0.38 12.60
N ILE A 178 -10.04 1.64 12.77
CA ILE A 178 -10.32 2.55 11.67
C ILE A 178 -9.04 3.27 11.24
N GLY A 179 -8.57 2.97 10.04
CA GLY A 179 -7.63 3.82 9.30
C GLY A 179 -8.37 4.73 8.32
N TYR A 180 -7.66 5.72 7.79
CA TYR A 180 -8.20 6.62 6.76
C TYR A 180 -7.34 6.60 5.50
N PHE A 181 -8.00 6.48 4.36
CA PHE A 181 -7.40 6.82 3.08
C PHE A 181 -7.76 8.27 2.75
N VAL A 182 -6.78 9.14 2.67
CA VAL A 182 -6.98 10.48 2.12
C VAL A 182 -6.70 10.38 0.62
N TYR A 183 -7.78 10.43 -0.15
CA TYR A 183 -7.78 10.09 -1.56
C TYR A 183 -7.98 11.33 -2.42
N VAL A 184 -7.17 11.49 -3.48
CA VAL A 184 -7.40 12.48 -4.54
C VAL A 184 -7.68 11.81 -5.88
N ASP A 185 -8.71 12.26 -6.59
CA ASP A 185 -9.11 11.73 -7.91
C ASP A 185 -9.03 12.82 -8.97
N GLY A 186 -8.14 12.66 -9.94
CA GLY A 186 -7.90 13.60 -11.03
C GLY A 186 -9.08 13.63 -12.00
N GLN A 187 -9.69 14.80 -12.11
CA GLN A 187 -10.91 15.00 -12.90
C GLN A 187 -10.57 15.26 -14.39
N HIS A 188 -11.45 14.79 -15.27
CA HIS A 188 -11.35 14.99 -16.72
C HIS A 188 -12.71 15.04 -17.42
N HIS A 189 -13.73 14.36 -16.89
CA HIS A 189 -15.10 14.48 -17.39
C HIS A 189 -15.59 15.92 -17.26
N GLY A 190 -16.17 16.46 -18.33
CA GLY A 190 -16.64 17.85 -18.39
C GLY A 190 -15.55 18.93 -18.49
N LEU A 191 -14.26 18.58 -18.41
CA LEU A 191 -13.16 19.54 -18.48
C LEU A 191 -12.67 19.74 -19.92
N LYS A 192 -12.48 21.00 -20.33
CA LYS A 192 -12.10 21.37 -21.71
C LYS A 192 -10.60 21.29 -21.99
N GLY A 193 -9.77 21.29 -20.95
CA GLY A 193 -8.31 21.30 -21.06
C GLY A 193 -7.65 21.70 -19.74
N MET A 194 -6.35 21.44 -19.64
CA MET A 194 -5.55 21.64 -18.43
C MET A 194 -4.70 22.93 -18.49
N ILE A 195 -4.38 23.41 -19.70
CA ILE A 195 -3.41 24.50 -19.94
C ILE A 195 -4.04 25.85 -19.65
N ASP A 196 -3.32 26.70 -18.91
CA ASP A 196 -3.70 28.09 -18.70
C ASP A 196 -3.51 28.89 -20.00
N ILE A 197 -4.59 29.41 -20.56
CA ILE A 197 -4.55 30.18 -21.82
C ILE A 197 -3.82 31.52 -21.65
N ALA A 198 -3.89 32.12 -20.46
CA ALA A 198 -3.17 33.36 -20.19
C ALA A 198 -1.67 33.11 -19.97
N ASN A 199 -1.28 31.90 -19.59
CA ASN A 199 0.10 31.46 -19.47
C ASN A 199 0.30 30.01 -19.94
N PRO A 200 0.50 29.77 -21.25
CA PRO A 200 0.56 28.42 -21.82
C PRO A 200 1.70 27.52 -21.31
N SER A 201 2.64 28.06 -20.53
CA SER A 201 3.68 27.30 -19.84
C SER A 201 3.23 26.70 -18.51
N LYS A 202 1.98 26.96 -18.09
CA LYS A 202 1.38 26.45 -16.85
C LYS A 202 0.12 25.65 -17.15
N ALA A 203 -0.18 24.70 -16.27
CA ALA A 203 -1.37 23.87 -16.36
C ALA A 203 -1.82 23.45 -14.96
N ASN A 204 -3.12 23.24 -14.78
CA ASN A 204 -3.72 22.83 -13.52
C ASN A 204 -4.61 21.60 -13.74
N MET A 205 -4.45 20.60 -12.88
CA MET A 205 -5.32 19.44 -12.82
C MET A 205 -6.25 19.59 -11.61
N GLU A 206 -7.56 19.44 -11.84
CA GLU A 206 -8.56 19.47 -10.78
C GLU A 206 -8.66 18.09 -10.13
N PHE A 207 -8.80 18.07 -8.80
CA PHE A 207 -8.95 16.85 -8.02
C PHE A 207 -10.18 16.93 -7.13
N ASN A 208 -10.97 15.85 -7.12
CA ASN A 208 -11.88 15.60 -6.00
C ASN A 208 -11.08 14.99 -4.86
N VAL A 209 -11.38 15.38 -3.62
CA VAL A 209 -10.68 14.91 -2.42
C VAL A 209 -11.67 14.26 -1.48
N ALA A 210 -11.30 13.13 -0.88
CA ALA A 210 -12.12 12.42 0.10
C ALA A 210 -11.28 11.87 1.25
N VAL A 211 -11.88 11.78 2.43
CA VAL A 211 -11.35 11.03 3.58
C VAL A 211 -12.19 9.78 3.73
N ILE A 212 -11.66 8.64 3.32
CA ILE A 212 -12.40 7.38 3.27
C ILE A 212 -12.00 6.53 4.49
N PRO A 213 -12.92 6.26 5.44
CA PRO A 213 -12.61 5.36 6.54
C PRO A 213 -12.50 3.92 6.03
N TYR A 214 -11.62 3.15 6.67
CA TYR A 214 -11.49 1.73 6.43
C TYR A 214 -11.26 1.00 7.75
N LYS A 215 -12.11 0.02 8.04
CA LYS A 215 -11.93 -0.87 9.17
C LYS A 215 -10.97 -1.99 8.78
N ALA A 216 -9.75 -1.94 9.33
CA ALA A 216 -8.74 -2.94 9.08
C ALA A 216 -8.99 -4.25 9.84
N ASP A 217 -8.41 -5.31 9.30
CA ASP A 217 -8.33 -6.62 9.93
C ASP A 217 -6.90 -7.14 9.80
N ASP A 218 -6.14 -7.05 10.87
CA ASP A 218 -4.74 -7.49 10.91
C ASP A 218 -4.57 -8.91 11.45
N SER A 219 -5.66 -9.65 11.69
CA SER A 219 -5.61 -11.01 12.24
C SER A 219 -4.85 -12.01 11.36
N TRP A 220 -4.68 -11.70 10.07
CA TRP A 220 -3.96 -12.53 9.11
C TRP A 220 -2.44 -12.33 9.14
N VAL A 221 -1.95 -11.21 9.69
CA VAL A 221 -0.55 -10.77 9.53
C VAL A 221 0.45 -11.72 10.19
N GLU A 222 0.17 -12.16 11.42
CA GLU A 222 1.08 -13.06 12.16
C GLU A 222 1.23 -14.41 11.46
N GLN A 223 0.12 -15.03 11.06
CA GLN A 223 0.16 -16.31 10.36
C GLN A 223 0.87 -16.19 9.00
N ALA A 224 0.67 -15.08 8.28
CA ALA A 224 1.37 -14.82 7.04
C ALA A 224 2.89 -14.69 7.23
N LEU A 225 3.36 -14.09 8.34
CA LEU A 225 4.79 -14.05 8.67
C LEU A 225 5.36 -15.44 8.94
N VAL A 226 4.64 -16.28 9.71
CA VAL A 226 5.05 -17.67 9.97
C VAL A 226 5.11 -18.48 8.68
N ASP A 227 4.10 -18.36 7.82
CA ASP A 227 4.02 -19.12 6.57
C ASP A 227 5.06 -18.64 5.55
N ALA A 228 5.31 -17.32 5.47
CA ALA A 228 6.39 -16.77 4.68
C ALA A 228 7.76 -17.31 5.13
N LYS A 229 8.01 -17.37 6.45
CA LYS A 229 9.24 -17.97 6.99
C LYS A 229 9.36 -19.45 6.60
N ARG A 230 8.29 -20.23 6.78
CA ARG A 230 8.26 -21.65 6.40
C ARG A 230 8.60 -21.83 4.92
N LEU A 231 8.02 -20.99 4.06
CA LEU A 231 8.26 -21.03 2.63
C LEU A 231 9.72 -20.70 2.27
N LEU A 232 10.33 -19.69 2.90
CA LEU A 232 11.74 -19.35 2.71
C LEU A 232 12.69 -20.49 3.14
N LEU A 233 12.30 -21.30 4.12
CA LEU A 233 13.07 -22.45 4.56
C LEU A 233 12.86 -23.70 3.66
N SER A 234 11.84 -23.71 2.80
CA SER A 234 11.58 -24.81 1.86
C SER A 234 12.61 -24.83 0.72
N GLU A 235 13.26 -25.97 0.50
CA GLU A 235 14.16 -26.18 -0.65
C GLU A 235 13.43 -26.19 -2.00
N GLU A 236 12.17 -26.62 -1.99
CA GLU A 236 11.36 -26.69 -3.19
C GLU A 236 10.48 -25.44 -3.34
N CYS A 237 10.47 -24.90 -4.55
CA CYS A 237 9.54 -23.86 -4.97
C CYS A 237 8.11 -24.44 -5.01
N PRO A 238 7.08 -23.73 -4.52
CA PRO A 238 5.71 -24.15 -4.69
C PRO A 238 5.35 -24.34 -6.17
N SER A 239 4.39 -25.22 -6.43
CA SER A 239 3.95 -25.52 -7.81
C SER A 239 3.54 -24.26 -8.56
N LEU A 240 4.16 -24.03 -9.72
CA LEU A 240 3.86 -22.92 -10.62
C LEU A 240 2.43 -23.02 -11.19
N MET A 241 1.86 -24.23 -11.30
CA MET A 241 0.62 -24.48 -12.03
C MET A 241 -0.63 -23.88 -11.36
N HIS A 242 -0.55 -23.51 -10.10
CA HIS A 242 -1.71 -23.02 -9.32
C HIS A 242 -1.69 -21.50 -9.13
N SER A 243 -0.68 -20.80 -9.67
CA SER A 243 -0.57 -19.34 -9.56
C SER A 243 -1.28 -18.65 -10.72
N THR A 244 -2.11 -17.65 -10.41
CA THR A 244 -2.75 -16.76 -11.39
C THR A 244 -1.96 -15.48 -11.62
N SER A 245 -0.70 -15.40 -11.15
CA SER A 245 0.14 -14.22 -11.30
C SER A 245 0.67 -14.10 -12.72
N ASP A 246 0.60 -12.90 -13.31
CA ASP A 246 1.21 -12.59 -14.62
C ASP A 246 2.71 -12.91 -14.65
N LYS A 247 3.41 -12.75 -13.52
CA LYS A 247 4.83 -13.12 -13.38
C LYS A 247 5.04 -14.62 -13.58
N VAL A 248 4.16 -15.45 -13.01
CA VAL A 248 4.24 -16.90 -13.16
C VAL A 248 3.81 -17.32 -14.56
N GLN A 249 2.77 -16.71 -15.11
CA GLN A 249 2.33 -16.96 -16.49
C GLN A 249 3.46 -16.66 -17.49
N PHE A 250 4.15 -15.53 -17.32
CA PHE A 250 5.33 -15.19 -18.11
C PHE A 250 6.42 -16.27 -18.03
N ILE A 251 6.74 -16.78 -16.84
CA ILE A 251 7.73 -17.87 -16.67
C ILE A 251 7.27 -19.14 -17.41
N LEU A 252 5.99 -19.50 -17.33
CA LEU A 252 5.43 -20.67 -18.01
C LEU A 252 5.50 -20.50 -19.53
N ASP A 253 5.19 -19.32 -20.06
CA ASP A 253 5.25 -19.02 -21.48
C ASP A 253 6.68 -19.06 -22.01
N VAL A 254 7.65 -18.54 -21.25
CA VAL A 254 9.08 -18.67 -21.57
C VAL A 254 9.52 -20.14 -21.58
N LYS A 255 9.16 -20.92 -20.55
CA LYS A 255 9.47 -22.36 -20.49
C LYS A 255 8.91 -23.12 -21.70
N LYS A 256 7.68 -22.81 -22.08
CA LYS A 256 7.02 -23.40 -23.25
C LYS A 256 7.72 -23.01 -24.54
N ALA A 257 8.03 -21.72 -24.73
CA ALA A 257 8.69 -21.20 -25.92
C ALA A 257 10.10 -21.79 -26.11
N LEU A 258 10.83 -22.02 -25.01
CA LEU A 258 12.18 -22.58 -25.03
C LEU A 258 12.23 -24.12 -24.99
N GLY A 259 11.08 -24.81 -24.97
CA GLY A 259 11.04 -26.27 -24.89
C GLY A 259 11.67 -26.82 -23.60
N TRP A 260 11.55 -26.12 -22.47
CA TRP A 260 12.15 -26.58 -21.22
C TRP A 260 11.49 -27.83 -20.63
N SER A 261 10.29 -28.20 -21.09
CA SER A 261 9.71 -29.52 -20.84
C SER A 261 10.54 -30.65 -21.48
N THR A 262 11.27 -30.39 -22.57
CA THR A 262 12.10 -31.38 -23.29
C THR A 262 13.57 -31.41 -22.87
N LEU A 263 14.10 -30.38 -22.20
CA LEU A 263 15.53 -30.33 -21.82
C LEU A 263 15.88 -31.25 -20.63
N GLN A 264 14.97 -31.43 -19.67
CA GLN A 264 15.15 -32.43 -18.60
C GLN A 264 15.05 -33.86 -19.12
N GLU A 265 14.17 -34.12 -20.10
CA GLU A 265 14.07 -35.43 -20.78
C GLU A 265 15.33 -35.72 -21.63
N MET A 266 15.90 -34.71 -22.29
CA MET A 266 17.15 -34.86 -23.05
C MET A 266 18.38 -35.06 -22.17
N GLN A 267 18.44 -34.46 -20.97
CA GLN A 267 19.55 -34.69 -20.03
C GLN A 267 19.44 -36.04 -19.31
N GLN A 268 18.23 -36.55 -19.07
CA GLN A 268 18.04 -37.91 -18.54
C GLN A 268 18.32 -39.01 -19.58
N GLN A 269 18.22 -38.73 -20.89
CA GLN A 269 18.60 -39.68 -21.94
C GLN A 269 20.10 -39.70 -22.25
N GLN A 270 20.90 -38.84 -21.62
CA GLN A 270 22.37 -38.79 -21.75
C GLN A 270 23.13 -39.33 -20.52
N GLN A 271 22.44 -39.91 -19.53
CA GLN A 271 23.01 -40.70 -18.43
C GLN A 271 22.65 -42.18 -18.60
#